data_AF-A0A0D2M8D1-F1
#
_entry.id   AF-A0A0D2M8D1-F1
#
_cell.length_a   1.000
_cell.length_b   1.000
_cell.length_c   1.000
_cell.angle_alpha   90.00
_cell.angle_beta   90.00
_cell.angle_gamma   90.00
#
_symmetry.space_group_name_H-M   'P 1'
#
loop_
_entity.id
_entity.type
_entity.pdbx_description
1 polymer ?
#
loop_
_entity_poly.entity_id
_entity_poly.type
_entity_poly.pdbx_seq_one_letter_code
_entity_poly.pdbx_strand_id
1 'polypeptide(L)'
;MASCIFFRWPIGYRQNSKPDSSWAIRGEVWEFLLGCYHPMSTFDERKQIRQNRRAQYVRLKNECSKMFPVVGSGKYITAPVITEDGQPIRNPVVDLETNLDANANRTEMANELTSNGPLDMKVVQWMHTLHQIGLDVKRTDRTLLFYDKPENLSKLWDILSVYAWIDIDVGYCQGMSDLCSPMIIILENEADAFWCFERLMRRLRGNFQCTETFVGVQTQLSNLATVTQVIDPKLHQHLETLGGGNYLFAFRMLMVLFRREFSFCDSLYLWEMMWALEYDPDLFSLYEELELNMEKTEGSKGKSKPTRKYGKYERENMKIKSVDAPLPISVFLVASVLKDKSSVLLHQARGLDDVVKILNDMTGNLDAKKACIGALKLHKKYVKAKTHRNSKSMG
;
A
#
# COMPACT_ATOMS: atom_id res chain seq x y z
N MET A 1 -16.48 8.46 -19.24
CA MET A 1 -16.05 9.78 -18.74
C MET A 1 -14.79 9.72 -17.89
N ALA A 2 -14.54 8.66 -17.11
CA ALA A 2 -13.30 8.51 -16.34
C ALA A 2 -12.00 8.54 -17.19
N SER A 3 -11.97 7.92 -18.37
CA SER A 3 -10.73 7.88 -19.18
C SER A 3 -10.34 9.19 -19.89
N CYS A 4 -11.17 10.23 -19.86
CA CYS A 4 -10.92 11.48 -20.59
C CYS A 4 -10.44 12.64 -19.70
N ILE A 5 -10.44 12.50 -18.37
CA ILE A 5 -10.07 13.59 -17.44
C ILE A 5 -8.57 13.61 -17.13
N PHE A 6 -7.81 12.54 -17.42
CA PHE A 6 -6.46 12.34 -16.85
C PHE A 6 -5.26 12.93 -17.64
N PHE A 7 -5.45 13.64 -18.76
CA PHE A 7 -4.32 13.96 -19.67
C PHE A 7 -3.78 15.39 -19.67
N ARG A 8 -4.25 16.30 -18.82
CA ARG A 8 -3.61 17.61 -18.65
C ARG A 8 -3.64 18.03 -17.18
N TRP A 9 -2.51 17.89 -16.48
CA TRP A 9 -2.34 18.59 -15.21
C TRP A 9 -0.92 19.19 -15.10
N PRO A 10 -0.78 20.51 -14.85
CA PRO A 10 0.52 21.14 -14.59
C PRO A 10 1.06 20.75 -13.21
N ILE A 11 2.38 20.61 -13.14
CA ILE A 11 3.14 20.33 -11.93
C ILE A 11 3.57 21.67 -11.33
N GLY A 12 3.22 21.92 -10.07
CA GLY A 12 3.71 23.08 -9.33
C GLY A 12 3.26 23.12 -7.88
N TYR A 13 4.07 22.59 -6.97
CA TYR A 13 3.94 22.88 -5.55
C TYR A 13 4.77 24.13 -5.24
N ARG A 14 4.11 25.24 -4.91
CA ARG A 14 4.74 26.40 -4.28
C ARG A 14 4.16 26.53 -2.88
N GLN A 15 5.00 26.24 -1.89
CA GLN A 15 4.67 25.98 -0.48
C GLN A 15 4.06 27.19 0.28
N ASN A 16 3.85 28.33 -0.39
CA ASN A 16 3.31 29.59 0.19
C ASN A 16 2.20 30.24 -0.65
N SER A 17 1.54 29.50 -1.54
CA SER A 17 0.37 30.01 -2.28
C SER A 17 -0.79 29.02 -2.17
N LYS A 18 -2.03 29.54 -2.15
CA LYS A 18 -3.29 28.77 -2.06
C LYS A 18 -3.18 27.40 -2.74
N PRO A 19 -3.69 26.32 -2.12
CA PRO A 19 -3.56 24.97 -2.66
C PRO A 19 -4.00 24.99 -4.12
N ASP A 20 -3.07 24.61 -4.99
CA ASP A 20 -3.35 24.46 -6.41
C ASP A 20 -4.58 23.56 -6.55
N SER A 21 -5.47 23.88 -7.48
CA SER A 21 -6.70 23.12 -7.76
C SER A 21 -6.47 21.60 -7.90
N SER A 22 -5.24 21.22 -8.27
CA SER A 22 -4.74 19.84 -8.32
C SER A 22 -4.83 19.12 -6.97
N TRP A 23 -4.43 19.78 -5.89
CA TRP A 23 -4.38 19.20 -4.55
C TRP A 23 -5.77 19.02 -3.98
N ALA A 24 -6.67 19.97 -4.25
CA ALA A 24 -8.02 20.01 -3.71
C ALA A 24 -8.89 18.81 -4.12
N ILE A 25 -8.67 18.25 -5.32
CA ILE A 25 -9.50 17.14 -5.82
C ILE A 25 -8.94 15.75 -5.49
N ARG A 26 -7.68 15.64 -5.05
CA ARG A 26 -7.02 14.33 -4.85
C ARG A 26 -7.79 13.45 -3.89
N GLY A 27 -8.16 13.99 -2.74
CA GLY A 27 -8.91 13.24 -1.72
C GLY A 27 -10.19 12.65 -2.28
N GLU A 28 -10.96 13.43 -3.03
CA GLU A 28 -12.20 12.96 -3.66
C GLU A 28 -11.93 11.89 -4.73
N VAL A 29 -10.94 12.12 -5.61
CA VAL A 29 -10.61 11.19 -6.71
C VAL A 29 -10.06 9.87 -6.19
N TRP A 30 -9.25 9.88 -5.14
CA TRP A 30 -8.68 8.68 -4.54
C TRP A 30 -9.76 7.73 -4.01
N GLU A 31 -10.83 8.27 -3.43
CA GLU A 31 -11.97 7.46 -3.01
C GLU A 31 -12.62 6.72 -4.19
N PHE A 32 -12.65 7.29 -5.41
CA PHE A 32 -13.11 6.53 -6.58
C PHE A 32 -12.07 5.51 -7.05
N LEU A 33 -10.81 5.91 -7.20
CA LEU A 33 -9.75 5.04 -7.73
C LEU A 33 -9.48 3.80 -6.86
N LEU A 34 -9.71 3.93 -5.55
CA LEU A 34 -9.56 2.84 -4.58
C LEU A 34 -10.88 2.10 -4.34
N GLY A 35 -11.97 2.43 -5.03
CA GLY A 35 -13.23 1.69 -4.91
C GLY A 35 -13.99 1.96 -3.61
N CYS A 36 -13.78 3.11 -2.97
CA CYS A 36 -14.63 3.59 -1.88
C CYS A 36 -16.00 4.07 -2.37
N TYR A 37 -16.09 4.46 -3.64
CA TYR A 37 -17.35 4.85 -4.29
C TYR A 37 -17.56 4.13 -5.61
N HIS A 38 -18.81 3.75 -5.85
CA HIS A 38 -19.25 3.32 -7.16
C HIS A 38 -19.11 4.48 -8.18
N PRO A 39 -18.53 4.26 -9.37
CA PRO A 39 -18.29 5.34 -10.34
C PRO A 39 -19.56 6.00 -10.89
N MET A 40 -20.72 5.33 -10.78
CA MET A 40 -22.02 5.90 -11.17
C MET A 40 -22.84 6.42 -9.99
N SER A 41 -22.28 6.45 -8.78
CA SER A 41 -23.00 6.94 -7.60
C SER A 41 -23.38 8.41 -7.72
N THR A 42 -24.48 8.79 -7.08
CA THR A 42 -24.87 10.20 -6.90
C THR A 42 -24.13 10.83 -5.71
N PHE A 43 -24.19 12.15 -5.58
CA PHE A 43 -23.60 12.84 -4.44
C PHE A 43 -24.23 12.40 -3.11
N ASP A 44 -25.55 12.27 -3.06
CA ASP A 44 -26.28 11.90 -1.84
C ASP A 44 -25.99 10.44 -1.42
N GLU A 45 -25.89 9.52 -2.39
CA GLU A 45 -25.46 8.15 -2.14
C GLU A 45 -24.05 8.12 -1.53
N ARG A 46 -23.09 8.88 -2.09
CA ARG A 46 -21.73 8.96 -1.54
C ARG A 46 -21.70 9.56 -0.15
N LYS A 47 -22.54 10.57 0.12
CA LYS A 47 -22.67 11.17 1.46
C LYS A 47 -23.14 10.13 2.47
N GLN A 48 -24.14 9.31 2.12
CA GLN A 48 -24.62 8.24 2.98
C GLN A 48 -23.54 7.16 3.19
N ILE A 49 -22.89 6.70 2.12
CA ILE A 49 -21.80 5.72 2.19
C ILE A 49 -20.67 6.23 3.11
N ARG A 50 -20.27 7.50 2.97
CA ARG A 50 -19.26 8.12 3.82
C ARG A 50 -19.69 8.13 5.28
N GLN A 51 -20.92 8.53 5.59
CA GLN A 51 -21.42 8.53 6.97
C GLN A 51 -21.42 7.13 7.58
N ASN A 52 -21.86 6.12 6.84
CA ASN A 52 -21.87 4.72 7.28
C ASN A 52 -20.45 4.22 7.58
N ARG A 53 -19.51 4.44 6.65
CA ARG A 53 -18.10 4.07 6.79
C ARG A 53 -17.42 4.77 7.97
N ARG A 54 -17.69 6.07 8.16
CA ARG A 54 -17.17 6.81 9.33
C ARG A 54 -17.70 6.23 10.64
N ALA A 55 -18.99 5.91 10.71
CA ALA A 55 -19.58 5.26 11.89
C ALA A 55 -18.99 3.86 12.13
N GLN A 56 -18.73 3.09 11.08
CA GLN A 56 -18.10 1.77 11.17
C GLN A 56 -16.67 1.86 11.68
N TYR A 57 -15.86 2.79 11.17
CA TYR A 57 -14.51 3.02 11.68
C TYR A 57 -14.51 3.39 13.17
N VAL A 58 -15.43 4.25 13.61
CA VAL A 58 -15.57 4.59 15.03
C VAL A 58 -15.89 3.35 15.87
N ARG A 59 -16.75 2.45 15.39
CA ARG A 59 -17.03 1.18 16.09
C ARG A 59 -15.78 0.31 16.21
N LEU A 60 -15.05 0.13 15.11
CA LEU A 60 -13.82 -0.67 15.06
C LEU A 60 -12.72 -0.09 15.97
N LYS A 61 -12.56 1.24 15.95
CA LYS A 61 -11.62 1.95 16.82
C LYS A 61 -12.00 1.81 18.30
N ASN A 62 -13.29 1.90 18.63
CA ASN A 62 -13.76 1.68 20.00
C ASN A 62 -13.58 0.23 20.47
N GLU A 63 -13.72 -0.76 19.58
CA GLU A 63 -13.41 -2.16 19.87
C GLU A 63 -11.92 -2.34 20.21
N CYS A 64 -11.04 -1.78 19.38
CA CYS A 64 -9.60 -1.77 19.65
C CYS A 64 -9.27 -1.05 20.97
N SER A 65 -9.92 0.09 21.25
CA SER A 65 -9.72 0.86 22.48
C SER A 65 -10.14 0.10 23.74
N LYS A 66 -11.20 -0.71 23.69
CA LYS A 66 -11.59 -1.59 24.81
C LYS A 66 -10.53 -2.64 25.13
N MET A 67 -9.83 -3.13 24.11
CA MET A 67 -8.76 -4.12 24.27
C MET A 67 -7.43 -3.46 24.67
N PHE A 68 -7.15 -2.29 24.11
CA PHE A 68 -5.96 -1.49 24.40
C PHE A 68 -6.29 0.01 24.43
N PRO A 69 -6.50 0.62 25.61
CA PRO A 69 -7.02 2.00 25.76
C PRO A 69 -6.20 3.11 25.11
N VAL A 70 -4.95 2.86 24.72
CA VAL A 70 -4.13 3.85 23.98
C VAL A 70 -4.71 4.12 22.59
N VAL A 71 -5.36 3.12 21.96
CA VAL A 71 -6.00 3.30 20.64
C VAL A 71 -7.09 4.36 20.75
N GLY A 72 -6.92 5.45 19.98
CA GLY A 72 -7.82 6.60 19.99
C GLY A 72 -7.60 7.62 21.11
N SER A 73 -6.60 7.43 21.95
CA SER A 73 -6.27 8.39 23.03
C SER A 73 -5.52 9.65 22.53
N GLY A 74 -5.10 9.66 21.27
CA GLY A 74 -4.19 10.67 20.72
C GLY A 74 -2.72 10.42 21.05
N LYS A 75 -2.40 9.27 21.67
CA LYS A 75 -1.04 8.82 21.98
C LYS A 75 -0.72 7.51 21.24
N TYR A 76 0.56 7.15 21.19
CA TYR A 76 1.00 5.85 20.66
C TYR A 76 2.17 5.31 21.49
N ILE A 77 2.46 4.02 21.32
CA ILE A 77 3.52 3.30 22.05
C ILE A 77 4.65 2.92 21.12
N THR A 78 5.87 2.81 21.61
CA THR A 78 7.03 2.30 20.83
C THR A 78 7.73 1.11 21.48
N ALA A 79 7.23 0.66 22.64
CA ALA A 79 7.76 -0.48 23.38
C ALA A 79 6.73 -1.59 23.53
N PRO A 80 7.17 -2.85 23.61
CA PRO A 80 6.27 -3.99 23.79
C PRO A 80 5.50 -3.87 25.11
N VAL A 81 4.24 -4.29 25.09
CA VAL A 81 3.33 -4.25 26.25
C VAL A 81 2.97 -5.65 26.78
N ILE A 82 3.29 -6.69 26.01
CA ILE A 82 3.04 -8.10 26.34
C ILE A 82 4.29 -8.94 26.06
N THR A 83 4.52 -9.97 26.87
CA THR A 83 5.56 -10.98 26.66
C THR A 83 5.18 -11.94 25.54
N GLU A 84 6.15 -12.71 25.03
CA GLU A 84 5.90 -13.77 24.02
C GLU A 84 4.83 -14.79 24.47
N ASP A 85 4.69 -15.00 25.77
CA ASP A 85 3.68 -15.87 26.38
C ASP A 85 2.30 -15.19 26.57
N GLY A 86 2.12 -13.98 26.06
CA GLY A 86 0.87 -13.21 26.15
C GLY A 86 0.59 -12.60 27.53
N GLN A 87 1.57 -12.57 28.44
CA GLN A 87 1.42 -11.94 29.75
C GLN A 87 1.71 -10.43 29.65
N PRO A 88 0.91 -9.55 30.28
CA PRO A 88 1.20 -8.12 30.32
C PRO A 88 2.56 -7.84 30.99
N ILE A 89 3.39 -7.01 30.36
CA ILE A 89 4.67 -6.60 30.94
C ILE A 89 4.39 -5.63 32.08
N ARG A 90 4.71 -6.02 33.32
CA ARG A 90 4.59 -5.15 34.50
C ARG A 90 5.66 -4.05 34.40
N ASN A 91 5.23 -2.83 34.10
CA ASN A 91 6.06 -1.67 33.73
C ASN A 91 6.72 -1.80 32.35
N PRO A 92 5.94 -1.80 31.27
CA PRO A 92 6.56 -1.63 29.97
C PRO A 92 7.21 -0.24 29.97
N VAL A 93 8.43 -0.12 29.43
CA VAL A 93 9.04 1.19 29.14
C VAL A 93 8.25 1.79 27.97
N VAL A 94 6.96 2.09 28.18
CA VAL A 94 6.12 2.67 27.17
C VAL A 94 6.58 4.12 27.03
N ASP A 95 7.46 4.34 26.07
CA ASP A 95 7.73 5.68 25.55
C ASP A 95 6.45 6.11 24.82
N LEU A 96 5.48 6.61 25.60
CA LEU A 96 4.34 7.35 25.08
C LEU A 96 4.87 8.68 24.57
N GLU A 97 4.98 8.81 23.25
CA GLU A 97 5.41 10.06 22.64
C GLU A 97 4.22 11.00 22.50
N THR A 98 3.90 11.71 23.58
CA THR A 98 3.13 12.97 23.61
C THR A 98 3.36 13.62 24.98
N ASN A 99 3.95 14.82 25.02
CA ASN A 99 4.11 15.59 26.26
C ASN A 99 2.73 15.82 26.88
N LEU A 100 2.49 15.23 28.05
CA LEU A 100 1.63 15.63 29.18
C LEU A 100 1.51 14.40 30.12
N ASP A 101 2.25 14.46 31.23
CA ASP A 101 2.19 13.61 32.44
C ASP A 101 2.18 12.07 32.22
N ALA A 102 3.37 11.53 31.95
CA ALA A 102 3.59 10.10 31.70
C ALA A 102 3.62 9.22 32.96
N ASN A 103 3.83 9.75 34.17
CA ASN A 103 4.14 8.90 35.33
C ASN A 103 2.93 8.34 36.09
N ALA A 104 1.79 9.05 36.15
CA ALA A 104 0.60 8.59 36.85
C ALA A 104 -0.22 7.58 36.02
N ASN A 105 -0.32 7.80 34.71
CA ASN A 105 -1.11 6.96 33.79
C ASN A 105 -0.48 5.59 33.47
N ARG A 106 0.83 5.41 33.75
CA ARG A 106 1.57 4.17 33.47
C ARG A 106 1.12 2.98 34.34
N THR A 107 0.80 3.25 35.60
CA THR A 107 0.45 2.22 36.60
C THR A 107 -1.00 1.77 36.46
N GLU A 108 -1.92 2.67 36.11
CA GLU A 108 -3.35 2.35 35.93
C GLU A 108 -3.58 1.50 34.67
N MET A 109 -2.91 1.81 33.55
CA MET A 109 -3.08 1.07 32.29
C MET A 109 -2.59 -0.39 32.37
N ALA A 110 -1.48 -0.63 33.08
CA ALA A 110 -0.97 -1.99 33.31
C ALA A 110 -1.89 -2.80 34.25
N ASN A 111 -2.58 -2.13 35.17
CA ASN A 111 -3.55 -2.76 36.08
C ASN A 111 -4.89 -3.08 35.37
N GLU A 112 -5.35 -2.25 34.44
CA GLU A 112 -6.56 -2.56 33.63
C GLU A 112 -6.34 -3.75 32.68
N LEU A 113 -5.18 -3.83 32.03
CA LEU A 113 -4.82 -4.95 31.15
C LEU A 113 -4.68 -6.30 31.88
N THR A 114 -4.40 -6.27 33.19
CA THR A 114 -4.24 -7.47 34.03
C THR A 114 -5.52 -7.89 34.77
N SER A 115 -6.56 -7.05 34.74
CA SER A 115 -7.86 -7.30 35.39
C SER A 115 -8.76 -8.28 34.61
N ASN A 116 -8.58 -8.39 33.29
CA ASN A 116 -9.53 -9.07 32.41
C ASN A 116 -9.06 -10.47 31.99
N GLY A 117 -9.01 -11.44 32.91
CA GLY A 117 -8.87 -12.87 32.59
C GLY A 117 -7.71 -13.24 31.63
N PRO A 118 -7.69 -14.46 31.07
CA PRO A 118 -6.78 -14.80 29.97
C PRO A 118 -7.23 -14.10 28.69
N LEU A 119 -6.31 -13.38 28.03
CA LEU A 119 -6.56 -12.71 26.75
C LEU A 119 -6.76 -13.74 25.62
N ASP A 120 -7.62 -13.42 24.66
CA ASP A 120 -7.76 -14.19 23.43
C ASP A 120 -6.42 -14.14 22.66
N MET A 121 -6.01 -15.29 22.11
CA MET A 121 -4.80 -15.43 21.28
C MET A 121 -4.75 -14.39 20.15
N LYS A 122 -5.90 -14.05 19.56
CA LYS A 122 -5.98 -13.00 18.53
C LYS A 122 -5.61 -11.63 19.07
N VAL A 123 -6.06 -11.30 20.28
CA VAL A 123 -5.75 -10.03 20.95
C VAL A 123 -4.27 -9.97 21.28
N VAL A 124 -3.70 -11.07 21.79
CA VAL A 124 -2.26 -11.19 22.05
C VAL A 124 -1.45 -10.97 20.77
N GLN A 125 -1.78 -11.68 19.68
CA GLN A 125 -1.09 -11.52 18.40
C GLN A 125 -1.16 -10.07 17.88
N TRP A 126 -2.34 -9.44 17.96
CA TRP A 126 -2.51 -8.05 17.57
C TRP A 126 -1.67 -7.10 18.44
N MET A 127 -1.71 -7.25 19.77
CA MET A 127 -0.94 -6.43 20.71
C MET A 127 0.58 -6.54 20.49
N HIS A 128 1.09 -7.69 20.03
CA HIS A 128 2.49 -7.84 19.66
C HIS A 128 2.89 -6.91 18.51
N THR A 129 1.98 -6.58 17.60
CA THR A 129 2.29 -5.69 16.46
C THR A 129 2.37 -4.21 16.84
N LEU A 130 1.67 -3.78 17.90
CA LEU A 130 1.43 -2.36 18.21
C LEU A 130 2.72 -1.54 18.45
N HIS A 131 3.72 -2.14 19.10
CA HIS A 131 5.00 -1.46 19.33
C HIS A 131 5.79 -1.28 18.03
N GLN A 132 5.76 -2.29 17.14
CA GLN A 132 6.42 -2.22 15.83
C GLN A 132 5.75 -1.17 14.94
N ILE A 133 4.41 -1.05 15.01
CA ILE A 133 3.68 0.05 14.35
C ILE A 133 4.21 1.39 14.86
N GLY A 134 4.35 1.56 16.17
CA GLY A 134 4.84 2.82 16.74
C GLY A 134 6.27 3.17 16.35
N LEU A 135 7.18 2.19 16.33
CA LEU A 135 8.55 2.40 15.86
C LEU A 135 8.56 2.87 14.39
N ASP A 136 7.67 2.32 13.57
CA ASP A 136 7.52 2.68 12.17
C ASP A 136 6.89 4.06 11.98
N VAL A 137 5.84 4.37 12.73
CA VAL A 137 5.24 5.72 12.78
C VAL A 137 6.29 6.75 13.16
N LYS A 138 7.11 6.46 14.19
CA LYS A 138 8.16 7.34 14.66
C LYS A 138 9.26 7.61 13.62
N ARG A 139 9.42 6.79 12.57
CA ARG A 139 10.42 7.00 11.51
C ARG A 139 9.80 7.42 10.16
N THR A 140 8.48 7.48 10.07
CA THR A 140 7.78 7.75 8.80
C THR A 140 7.88 9.23 8.45
N ASP A 141 8.38 9.52 7.24
CA ASP A 141 8.33 10.82 6.57
C ASP A 141 8.68 12.05 7.42
N ARG A 142 9.67 11.92 8.30
CA ARG A 142 10.07 12.96 9.27
C ARG A 142 10.53 14.30 8.67
N THR A 143 10.80 14.33 7.37
CA THR A 143 11.12 15.58 6.66
C THR A 143 9.86 16.37 6.26
N LEU A 144 8.67 15.79 6.37
CA LEU A 144 7.41 16.45 6.08
C LEU A 144 6.88 17.15 7.33
N LEU A 145 6.68 18.48 7.24
CA LEU A 145 6.11 19.33 8.30
C LEU A 145 4.77 18.82 8.85
N PHE A 146 4.05 18.01 8.07
CA PHE A 146 2.83 17.35 8.52
C PHE A 146 3.04 16.54 9.81
N TYR A 147 4.20 15.89 9.96
CA TYR A 147 4.51 15.05 11.12
C TYR A 147 5.15 15.80 12.30
N ASP A 148 5.30 17.12 12.20
CA ASP A 148 5.68 17.95 13.35
C ASP A 148 4.56 18.03 14.38
N LYS A 149 3.30 17.77 13.96
CA LYS A 149 2.15 17.68 14.85
C LYS A 149 2.02 16.26 15.43
N PRO A 150 2.11 16.08 16.76
CA PRO A 150 1.97 14.77 17.39
C PRO A 150 0.63 14.08 17.09
N GLU A 151 -0.43 14.86 16.91
CA GLU A 151 -1.77 14.40 16.51
C GLU A 151 -1.76 13.60 15.20
N ASN A 152 -0.88 13.95 14.26
CA ASN A 152 -0.78 13.25 12.98
C ASN A 152 -0.04 11.91 13.10
N LEU A 153 0.88 11.79 14.06
CA LEU A 153 1.56 10.53 14.37
C LEU A 153 0.59 9.57 15.06
N SER A 154 -0.18 10.05 16.04
CA SER A 154 -1.20 9.22 16.69
C SER A 154 -2.32 8.84 15.73
N LYS A 155 -2.74 9.74 14.82
CA LYS A 155 -3.66 9.41 13.72
C LYS A 155 -3.12 8.28 12.84
N LEU A 156 -1.84 8.31 12.46
CA LEU A 156 -1.21 7.26 11.67
C LEU A 156 -1.19 5.93 12.43
N TRP A 157 -0.80 5.98 13.70
CA TRP A 157 -0.74 4.80 14.56
C TRP A 157 -2.11 4.16 14.79
N ASP A 158 -3.15 4.97 15.04
CA ASP A 158 -4.53 4.49 15.22
C ASP A 158 -5.04 3.76 13.97
N ILE A 159 -4.87 4.34 12.78
CA ILE A 159 -5.32 3.72 11.52
C ILE A 159 -4.63 2.37 11.30
N LEU A 160 -3.32 2.31 11.50
CA LEU A 160 -2.53 1.08 11.32
C LEU A 160 -2.91 0.02 12.37
N SER A 161 -3.15 0.43 13.61
CA SER A 161 -3.54 -0.46 14.71
C SER A 161 -4.93 -1.06 14.44
N VAL A 162 -5.89 -0.24 14.01
CA VAL A 162 -7.24 -0.70 13.64
C VAL A 162 -7.19 -1.63 12.43
N TYR A 163 -6.38 -1.32 11.41
CA TYR A 163 -6.21 -2.20 10.25
C TYR A 163 -5.63 -3.56 10.65
N ALA A 164 -4.59 -3.57 11.48
CA ALA A 164 -3.93 -4.81 11.93
C ALA A 164 -4.86 -5.73 12.72
N TRP A 165 -5.91 -5.16 13.35
CA TRP A 165 -6.97 -5.94 14.00
C TRP A 165 -7.93 -6.58 12.98
N ILE A 166 -8.29 -5.84 11.94
CA ILE A 166 -9.32 -6.24 10.96
C ILE A 166 -8.82 -7.35 10.03
N ASP A 167 -7.59 -7.27 9.55
CA ASP A 167 -6.97 -8.30 8.71
C ASP A 167 -5.83 -8.97 9.49
N ILE A 168 -6.15 -9.68 10.57
CA ILE A 168 -5.17 -10.29 11.48
C ILE A 168 -4.22 -11.28 10.78
N ASP A 169 -4.67 -11.90 9.69
CA ASP A 169 -3.86 -12.81 8.87
C ASP A 169 -2.66 -12.07 8.25
N VAL A 170 -2.85 -10.81 7.86
CA VAL A 170 -1.78 -9.93 7.39
C VAL A 170 -1.14 -9.19 8.56
N GLY A 171 -1.96 -8.78 9.53
CA GLY A 171 -1.59 -7.95 10.67
C GLY A 171 -0.93 -6.65 10.23
N TYR A 172 0.24 -6.37 10.81
CA TYR A 172 1.09 -5.26 10.42
C TYR A 172 2.43 -5.77 9.89
N CYS A 173 2.80 -5.30 8.70
CA CYS A 173 4.09 -5.53 8.09
C CYS A 173 4.85 -4.21 7.92
N GLN A 174 6.17 -4.27 8.09
CA GLN A 174 7.05 -3.11 7.90
C GLN A 174 6.87 -2.50 6.50
N GLY A 175 6.62 -1.19 6.46
CA GLY A 175 6.35 -0.46 5.21
C GLY A 175 4.86 -0.09 5.01
N MET A 176 3.94 -0.68 5.77
CA MET A 176 2.53 -0.25 5.74
C MET A 176 2.35 1.19 6.22
N SER A 177 3.20 1.69 7.13
CA SER A 177 3.20 3.11 7.51
C SER A 177 3.53 4.04 6.34
N ASP A 178 4.39 3.62 5.42
CA ASP A 178 4.73 4.37 4.20
C ASP A 178 3.57 4.43 3.22
N LEU A 179 2.77 3.36 3.17
CA LEU A 179 1.55 3.29 2.36
C LEU A 179 0.42 4.15 2.94
N CYS A 180 0.30 4.17 4.27
CA CYS A 180 -0.74 4.94 4.97
C CYS A 180 -0.43 6.44 5.08
N SER A 181 0.84 6.83 5.10
CA SER A 181 1.27 8.23 5.22
C SER A 181 0.60 9.17 4.20
N PRO A 182 0.63 8.88 2.88
CA PRO A 182 -0.11 9.66 1.90
C PRO A 182 -1.63 9.76 2.16
N MET A 183 -2.25 8.71 2.68
CA MET A 183 -3.69 8.69 2.94
C MET A 183 -4.07 9.74 3.98
N ILE A 184 -3.34 9.80 5.10
CA ILE A 184 -3.66 10.75 6.17
C ILE A 184 -3.29 12.21 5.85
N ILE A 185 -2.35 12.41 4.91
CA ILE A 185 -1.96 13.73 4.42
C ILE A 185 -3.00 14.28 3.43
N ILE A 186 -3.54 13.41 2.56
CA ILE A 186 -4.50 13.81 1.52
C ILE A 186 -5.93 13.85 2.04
N LEU A 187 -6.30 12.93 2.93
CA LEU A 187 -7.66 12.81 3.47
C LEU A 187 -7.72 13.41 4.87
N GLU A 188 -8.47 14.50 4.98
CA GLU A 188 -8.60 15.26 6.23
C GLU A 188 -9.17 14.40 7.37
N ASN A 189 -10.24 13.65 7.08
CA ASN A 189 -10.89 12.80 8.08
C ASN A 189 -10.16 11.46 8.24
N GLU A 190 -9.90 11.07 9.50
CA GLU A 190 -9.21 9.82 9.84
C GLU A 190 -9.91 8.57 9.30
N ALA A 191 -11.24 8.49 9.40
CA ALA A 191 -11.97 7.33 8.91
C ALA A 191 -11.93 7.23 7.39
N ASP A 192 -12.00 8.36 6.66
CA ASP A 192 -11.89 8.35 5.20
C ASP A 192 -10.48 7.87 4.79
N ALA A 193 -9.43 8.31 5.51
CA ALA A 193 -8.07 7.84 5.33
C ALA A 193 -7.93 6.34 5.61
N PHE A 194 -8.53 5.85 6.70
CA PHE A 194 -8.58 4.43 7.04
C PHE A 194 -9.20 3.60 5.91
N TRP A 195 -10.37 3.99 5.40
CA TRP A 195 -11.02 3.20 4.36
C TRP A 195 -10.26 3.22 3.04
N CYS A 196 -9.66 4.34 2.65
CA CYS A 196 -8.76 4.36 1.49
C CYS A 196 -7.53 3.47 1.69
N PHE A 197 -6.94 3.48 2.89
CA PHE A 197 -5.81 2.62 3.24
C PHE A 197 -6.21 1.13 3.21
N GLU A 198 -7.33 0.76 3.82
CA GLU A 198 -7.88 -0.60 3.81
C GLU A 198 -8.10 -1.11 2.38
N ARG A 199 -8.72 -0.28 1.54
CA ARG A 199 -9.00 -0.60 0.13
C ARG A 199 -7.72 -0.71 -0.70
N LEU A 200 -6.69 0.07 -0.39
CA LEU A 200 -5.35 -0.10 -0.96
C LEU A 200 -4.73 -1.43 -0.52
N MET A 201 -4.82 -1.76 0.77
CA MET A 201 -4.28 -2.99 1.31
C MET A 201 -4.98 -4.24 0.73
N ARG A 202 -6.27 -4.19 0.40
CA ARG A 202 -6.92 -5.28 -0.36
C ARG A 202 -6.24 -5.57 -1.69
N ARG A 203 -5.78 -4.54 -2.41
CA ARG A 203 -5.04 -4.69 -3.67
C ARG A 203 -3.63 -5.24 -3.45
N LEU A 204 -3.00 -4.87 -2.35
CA LEU A 204 -1.64 -5.26 -2.01
C LEU A 204 -1.58 -6.49 -1.10
N ARG A 205 -2.71 -7.06 -0.69
CA ARG A 205 -2.78 -8.13 0.31
C ARG A 205 -1.88 -9.29 -0.05
N GLY A 206 -1.90 -9.68 -1.33
CA GLY A 206 -1.05 -10.74 -1.87
C GLY A 206 0.45 -10.47 -1.77
N ASN A 207 0.91 -9.23 -1.58
CA ASN A 207 2.33 -8.90 -1.35
C ASN A 207 2.75 -9.09 0.11
N PHE A 208 1.82 -8.86 1.04
CA PHE A 208 2.05 -8.89 2.48
C PHE A 208 1.72 -10.23 3.12
N GLN A 209 1.11 -11.15 2.36
CA GLN A 209 0.95 -12.53 2.79
C GLN A 209 2.32 -13.20 2.88
N CYS A 210 2.70 -13.55 4.11
CA CYS A 210 3.85 -14.40 4.40
C CYS A 210 3.33 -15.71 4.98
N THR A 211 3.63 -16.80 4.29
CA THR A 211 3.44 -18.17 4.80
C THR A 211 4.82 -18.77 5.08
N GLU A 212 4.88 -19.88 5.80
CA GLU A 212 6.14 -20.58 6.11
C GLU A 212 7.00 -20.88 4.87
N THR A 213 6.36 -21.00 3.69
CA THR A 213 7.01 -21.39 2.44
C THR A 213 7.04 -20.31 1.36
N PHE A 214 6.34 -19.19 1.53
CA PHE A 214 6.16 -18.21 0.44
C PHE A 214 5.98 -16.78 0.96
N VAL A 215 6.69 -15.84 0.34
CA VAL A 215 6.53 -14.40 0.53
C VAL A 215 5.79 -13.84 -0.68
N GLY A 216 4.66 -13.18 -0.43
CA GLY A 216 3.77 -12.61 -1.43
C GLY A 216 4.43 -11.91 -2.62
N VAL A 217 5.42 -11.07 -2.35
CA VAL A 217 6.12 -10.29 -3.38
C VAL A 217 7.01 -11.14 -4.29
N GLN A 218 7.35 -12.37 -3.89
CA GLN A 218 8.24 -13.26 -4.66
C GLN A 218 7.65 -13.54 -6.05
N THR A 219 6.33 -13.70 -6.17
CA THR A 219 5.67 -13.83 -7.49
C THR A 219 5.89 -12.57 -8.35
N GLN A 220 5.81 -11.37 -7.78
CA GLN A 220 6.08 -10.15 -8.54
C GLN A 220 7.54 -10.05 -8.97
N LEU A 221 8.48 -10.48 -8.13
CA LEU A 221 9.91 -10.53 -8.47
C LEU A 221 10.22 -11.55 -9.58
N SER A 222 9.60 -12.73 -9.54
CA SER A 222 9.70 -13.72 -10.62
C SER A 222 9.11 -13.20 -11.94
N ASN A 223 7.99 -12.48 -11.86
CA ASN A 223 7.40 -11.80 -13.01
C ASN A 223 8.34 -10.71 -13.57
N LEU A 224 8.98 -9.93 -12.70
CA LEU A 224 9.99 -8.95 -13.09
C LEU A 224 11.20 -9.58 -13.77
N ALA A 225 11.70 -10.71 -13.26
CA ALA A 225 12.78 -11.46 -13.90
C ALA A 225 12.39 -11.88 -15.32
N THR A 226 11.20 -12.47 -15.47
CA THR A 226 10.64 -12.89 -16.77
C THR A 226 10.47 -11.71 -17.73
N VAL A 227 9.94 -10.59 -17.25
CA VAL A 227 9.76 -9.37 -18.05
C VAL A 227 11.11 -8.82 -18.50
N THR A 228 12.08 -8.70 -17.59
CA THR A 228 13.43 -8.21 -17.90
C THR A 228 14.14 -9.14 -18.88
N GLN A 229 14.04 -10.45 -18.73
CA GLN A 229 14.62 -11.42 -19.66
C GLN A 229 14.08 -11.26 -21.09
N VAL A 230 12.78 -10.97 -21.25
CA VAL A 230 12.17 -10.75 -22.57
C VAL A 230 12.53 -9.38 -23.16
N ILE A 231 12.57 -8.34 -22.32
CA ILE A 231 12.71 -6.95 -22.77
C ILE A 231 14.16 -6.53 -22.96
N ASP A 232 15.04 -6.97 -22.06
CA ASP A 232 16.46 -6.63 -21.96
C ASP A 232 17.30 -7.85 -21.48
N PRO A 233 17.44 -8.89 -22.33
CA PRO A 233 18.10 -10.14 -21.95
C PRO A 233 19.56 -9.97 -21.50
N LYS A 234 20.27 -8.98 -22.06
CA LYS A 234 21.66 -8.68 -21.66
C LYS A 234 21.74 -8.22 -20.21
N LEU A 235 20.83 -7.33 -19.80
CA LEU A 235 20.76 -6.88 -18.42
C LEU A 235 20.38 -8.02 -17.48
N HIS A 236 19.40 -8.85 -17.86
CA HIS A 236 18.99 -10.00 -17.06
C HIS A 236 20.16 -10.96 -16.81
N GLN A 237 20.86 -11.37 -17.87
CA GLN A 237 22.00 -12.28 -17.76
C GLN A 237 23.14 -11.71 -16.91
N HIS A 238 23.40 -10.40 -17.03
CA HIS A 238 24.40 -9.74 -16.18
C HIS A 238 23.99 -9.80 -14.71
N LEU A 239 22.75 -9.41 -14.37
CA LEU A 239 22.25 -9.46 -13.00
C LEU A 239 22.26 -10.89 -12.43
N GLU A 240 21.92 -11.89 -13.24
CA GLU A 240 22.01 -13.30 -12.86
C GLU A 240 23.43 -13.73 -12.53
N THR A 241 24.42 -13.32 -13.36
CA THR A 241 25.85 -13.59 -13.13
C THR A 241 26.36 -12.94 -11.84
N LEU A 242 25.80 -11.79 -11.46
CA LEU A 242 26.09 -11.11 -10.20
C LEU A 242 25.37 -11.72 -8.98
N GLY A 243 24.61 -12.80 -9.14
CA GLY A 243 23.81 -13.42 -8.06
C GLY A 243 22.48 -12.69 -7.78
N GLY A 244 22.10 -11.71 -8.59
CA GLY A 244 20.87 -10.91 -8.46
C GLY A 244 19.70 -11.39 -9.33
N GLY A 245 19.72 -12.64 -9.81
CA GLY A 245 18.72 -13.19 -10.74
C GLY A 245 17.30 -13.30 -10.16
N ASN A 246 17.16 -13.29 -8.83
CA ASN A 246 15.87 -13.27 -8.13
C ASN A 246 15.34 -11.85 -7.85
N TYR A 247 16.08 -10.80 -8.22
CA TYR A 247 15.68 -9.40 -8.12
C TYR A 247 15.34 -8.91 -6.69
N LEU A 248 15.86 -9.53 -5.63
CA LEU A 248 15.55 -9.11 -4.25
C LEU A 248 15.86 -7.64 -3.94
N PHE A 249 16.81 -7.01 -4.66
CA PHE A 249 17.08 -5.57 -4.57
C PHE A 249 15.87 -4.68 -4.94
N ALA A 250 14.89 -5.22 -5.67
CA ALA A 250 13.66 -4.52 -6.05
C ALA A 250 12.49 -4.78 -5.09
N PHE A 251 12.70 -5.57 -4.02
CA PHE A 251 11.66 -5.94 -3.05
C PHE A 251 10.92 -4.70 -2.52
N ARG A 252 11.66 -3.69 -2.05
CA ARG A 252 11.09 -2.48 -1.47
C ARG A 252 10.24 -1.69 -2.47
N MET A 253 10.69 -1.58 -3.73
CA MET A 253 9.96 -0.87 -4.79
C MET A 253 8.56 -1.44 -5.02
N LEU A 254 8.42 -2.76 -4.94
CA LEU A 254 7.14 -3.45 -5.13
C LEU A 254 6.28 -3.45 -3.85
N MET A 255 6.90 -3.64 -2.68
CA MET A 255 6.19 -3.70 -1.40
C MET A 255 5.52 -2.39 -1.03
N VAL A 256 6.23 -1.27 -1.18
CA VAL A 256 5.72 0.06 -0.81
C VAL A 256 5.44 0.97 -2.00
N LEU A 257 5.18 0.37 -3.18
CA LEU A 257 4.82 1.07 -4.41
C LEU A 257 5.72 2.27 -4.72
N PHE A 258 7.03 2.04 -4.66
CA PHE A 258 8.09 3.04 -4.85
C PHE A 258 8.08 4.25 -3.90
N ARG A 259 7.34 4.20 -2.79
CA ARG A 259 7.24 5.33 -1.87
C ARG A 259 8.60 5.79 -1.36
N ARG A 260 9.58 4.89 -1.24
CA ARG A 260 10.92 5.23 -0.77
C ARG A 260 11.83 5.74 -1.87
N GLU A 261 11.46 5.59 -3.14
CA GLU A 261 12.29 5.86 -4.32
C GLU A 261 11.91 7.17 -5.01
N PHE A 262 10.66 7.61 -4.90
CA PHE A 262 10.19 8.88 -5.43
C PHE A 262 10.04 9.95 -4.35
N SER A 263 10.06 11.21 -4.78
CA SER A 263 9.60 12.32 -3.94
C SER A 263 8.15 12.08 -3.50
N PHE A 264 7.69 12.76 -2.44
CA PHE A 264 6.31 12.61 -1.98
C PHE A 264 5.30 12.94 -3.10
N CYS A 265 5.48 14.07 -3.80
CA CYS A 265 4.58 14.48 -4.87
C CYS A 265 4.61 13.52 -6.08
N ASP A 266 5.78 13.01 -6.45
CA ASP A 266 5.93 12.03 -7.52
C ASP A 266 5.29 10.69 -7.15
N SER A 267 5.36 10.29 -5.88
CA SER A 267 4.69 9.09 -5.38
C SER A 267 3.18 9.19 -5.55
N LEU A 268 2.57 10.33 -5.20
CA LEU A 268 1.12 10.55 -5.39
C LEU A 268 0.73 10.44 -6.87
N TYR A 269 1.48 11.10 -7.75
CA TYR A 269 1.24 11.03 -9.19
C TYR A 269 1.37 9.61 -9.74
N LEU A 270 2.41 8.88 -9.30
CA LEU A 270 2.65 7.50 -9.68
C LEU A 270 1.46 6.61 -9.29
N TRP A 271 0.99 6.73 -8.05
CA TRP A 271 -0.12 5.93 -7.54
C TRP A 271 -1.44 6.22 -8.26
N GLU A 272 -1.77 7.50 -8.45
CA GLU A 272 -2.94 7.92 -9.22
C GLU A 272 -2.94 7.30 -10.62
N MET A 273 -1.79 7.31 -11.27
CA MET A 273 -1.62 6.75 -12.60
C MET A 273 -1.74 5.22 -12.59
N MET A 274 -1.08 4.53 -11.65
CA MET A 274 -1.17 3.08 -11.50
C MET A 274 -2.63 2.64 -11.29
N TRP A 275 -3.32 3.27 -10.36
CA TRP A 275 -4.71 2.95 -10.05
C TRP A 275 -5.66 3.28 -11.21
N ALA A 276 -5.41 4.35 -11.96
CA ALA A 276 -6.20 4.69 -13.13
C ALA A 276 -6.02 3.70 -14.30
N LEU A 277 -4.82 3.13 -14.49
CA LEU A 277 -4.61 2.12 -15.54
C LEU A 277 -5.27 0.79 -15.21
N GLU A 278 -5.17 0.37 -13.95
CA GLU A 278 -5.69 -0.89 -13.42
C GLU A 278 -7.13 -0.75 -12.89
N TYR A 279 -7.80 0.35 -13.20
CA TYR A 279 -9.11 0.64 -12.65
C TYR A 279 -10.16 -0.37 -13.14
N ASP A 280 -10.84 -1.00 -12.18
CA ASP A 280 -12.02 -1.83 -12.41
C ASP A 280 -13.29 -1.08 -11.91
N PRO A 281 -14.27 -0.79 -12.79
CA PRO A 281 -15.53 -0.18 -12.38
C PRO A 281 -16.32 -0.98 -11.34
N ASP A 282 -16.13 -2.31 -11.30
CA ASP A 282 -16.85 -3.20 -10.37
C ASP A 282 -16.14 -3.32 -9.01
N LEU A 283 -15.02 -2.61 -8.81
CA LEU A 283 -14.20 -2.68 -7.59
C LEU A 283 -14.98 -2.35 -6.32
N PHE A 284 -15.84 -1.33 -6.37
CA PHE A 284 -16.72 -0.97 -5.26
C PHE A 284 -17.61 -2.15 -4.87
N SER A 285 -18.35 -2.71 -5.83
CA SER A 285 -19.28 -3.82 -5.58
C SER A 285 -18.55 -5.05 -5.04
N LEU A 286 -17.37 -5.37 -5.58
CA LEU A 286 -16.54 -6.46 -5.08
C LEU A 286 -16.19 -6.27 -3.60
N TYR A 287 -15.84 -5.05 -3.20
CA TYR A 287 -15.45 -4.79 -1.82
C TYR A 287 -16.61 -4.79 -0.83
N GLU A 288 -17.77 -4.24 -1.21
CA GLU A 288 -18.97 -4.28 -0.39
C GLU A 288 -19.50 -5.73 -0.25
N GLU A 289 -19.43 -6.54 -1.31
CA GLU A 289 -19.81 -7.96 -1.25
C GLU A 289 -18.93 -8.76 -0.27
N LEU A 290 -17.62 -8.52 -0.27
CA LEU A 290 -16.69 -9.16 0.67
C LEU A 290 -16.98 -8.77 2.12
N GLU A 291 -17.35 -7.52 2.39
CA GLU A 291 -17.74 -7.06 3.73
C GLU A 291 -19.02 -7.74 4.21
N LEU A 292 -20.04 -7.81 3.35
CA LEU A 292 -21.29 -8.50 3.67
C LEU A 292 -21.09 -10.00 3.95
N ASN A 293 -20.13 -10.63 3.27
CA ASN A 293 -19.80 -12.05 3.48
C ASN A 293 -18.99 -12.27 4.77
N MET A 294 -18.18 -11.30 5.20
CA MET A 294 -17.50 -11.35 6.50
C MET A 294 -18.49 -11.22 7.67
N GLU A 295 -19.62 -10.51 7.45
CA GLU A 295 -20.69 -10.33 8.43
C GLU A 295 -21.75 -11.46 8.43
N LYS A 296 -21.77 -12.35 7.43
CA LYS A 296 -22.79 -13.40 7.29
C LYS A 296 -22.19 -14.81 7.23
N THR A 297 -22.44 -15.62 8.26
CA THR A 297 -22.28 -17.08 8.19
C THR A 297 -23.39 -17.66 7.31
N GLU A 298 -23.01 -18.26 6.18
CA GLU A 298 -23.81 -19.01 5.20
C GLU A 298 -25.10 -18.38 4.60
N GLY A 299 -25.13 -18.24 3.26
CA GLY A 299 -26.38 -18.03 2.52
C GLY A 299 -26.18 -17.52 1.08
N SER A 300 -26.66 -18.28 0.09
CA SER A 300 -26.29 -18.11 -1.32
C SER A 300 -27.06 -17.02 -2.10
N LYS A 301 -26.32 -16.42 -3.04
CA LYS A 301 -26.66 -16.01 -4.44
C LYS A 301 -27.46 -14.73 -4.72
N GLY A 302 -26.80 -13.89 -5.54
CA GLY A 302 -27.40 -13.04 -6.56
C GLY A 302 -26.31 -12.33 -7.40
N LYS A 303 -25.71 -13.02 -8.39
CA LYS A 303 -24.68 -12.41 -9.26
C LYS A 303 -25.34 -11.38 -10.18
N SER A 304 -25.10 -10.09 -9.95
CA SER A 304 -25.36 -9.06 -10.95
C SER A 304 -24.34 -9.21 -12.10
N LYS A 305 -24.76 -9.00 -13.35
CA LYS A 305 -23.88 -9.10 -14.51
C LYS A 305 -22.90 -7.91 -14.50
N PRO A 306 -21.58 -8.13 -14.49
CA PRO A 306 -20.60 -7.05 -14.43
C PRO A 306 -20.63 -6.23 -15.72
N THR A 307 -20.64 -4.90 -15.58
CA THR A 307 -20.69 -3.98 -16.72
C THR A 307 -19.26 -3.71 -17.18
N ARG A 308 -18.58 -4.73 -17.71
CA ARG A 308 -17.13 -4.73 -17.98
C ARG A 308 -16.71 -3.63 -18.97
N LYS A 309 -16.35 -2.45 -18.45
CA LYS A 309 -15.72 -1.35 -19.19
C LYS A 309 -14.30 -1.12 -18.66
N TYR A 310 -13.37 -1.97 -19.08
CA TYR A 310 -11.97 -1.87 -18.68
C TYR A 310 -11.20 -0.70 -19.32
N GLY A 311 -10.18 -0.20 -18.60
CA GLY A 311 -9.17 0.71 -19.14
C GLY A 311 -8.44 0.12 -20.36
N LYS A 312 -7.75 0.98 -21.14
CA LYS A 312 -7.00 0.52 -22.33
C LYS A 312 -5.91 -0.50 -21.96
N TYR A 313 -5.21 -0.26 -20.84
CA TYR A 313 -4.16 -1.13 -20.33
C TYR A 313 -4.70 -2.52 -19.98
N GLU A 314 -5.74 -2.58 -19.14
CA GLU A 314 -6.45 -3.82 -18.81
C GLU A 314 -6.98 -4.57 -20.03
N ARG A 315 -7.54 -3.85 -21.02
CA ARG A 315 -7.96 -4.46 -22.29
C ARG A 315 -6.81 -5.06 -23.09
N GLU A 316 -5.63 -4.46 -23.06
CA GLU A 316 -4.44 -5.00 -23.73
C GLU A 316 -3.88 -6.22 -22.99
N ASN A 317 -3.91 -6.21 -21.67
CA ASN A 317 -3.60 -7.34 -20.79
C ASN A 317 -4.48 -8.56 -21.10
N MET A 318 -5.80 -8.35 -21.18
CA MET A 318 -6.77 -9.41 -21.49
C MET A 318 -6.65 -10.00 -22.91
N LYS A 319 -5.93 -9.34 -23.84
CA LYS A 319 -5.67 -9.88 -25.18
C LYS A 319 -4.58 -10.95 -25.21
N ILE A 320 -3.75 -11.02 -24.17
CA ILE A 320 -2.82 -12.13 -24.02
C ILE A 320 -3.66 -13.35 -23.65
N LYS A 321 -4.01 -14.18 -24.64
CA LYS A 321 -4.66 -15.49 -24.41
C LYS A 321 -3.67 -16.49 -23.79
N SER A 322 -2.98 -16.13 -22.70
CA SER A 322 -2.18 -17.07 -21.92
C SER A 322 -2.94 -17.54 -20.70
N VAL A 323 -2.56 -18.71 -20.20
CA VAL A 323 -3.01 -19.25 -18.91
C VAL A 323 -2.57 -18.35 -17.75
N ASP A 324 -1.52 -17.54 -17.95
CA ASP A 324 -1.00 -16.62 -16.93
C ASP A 324 -1.91 -15.39 -16.73
N ALA A 325 -2.12 -15.02 -15.46
CA ALA A 325 -2.80 -13.79 -15.07
C ALA A 325 -2.07 -12.53 -15.61
N PRO A 326 -2.81 -11.44 -15.92
CA PRO A 326 -2.20 -10.20 -16.37
C PRO A 326 -1.23 -9.64 -15.32
N LEU A 327 -0.07 -9.17 -15.79
CA LEU A 327 0.97 -8.65 -14.90
C LEU A 327 0.65 -7.20 -14.49
N PRO A 328 0.84 -6.84 -13.21
CA PRO A 328 0.57 -5.50 -12.71
C PRO A 328 1.56 -4.47 -13.30
N ILE A 329 1.11 -3.22 -13.42
CA ILE A 329 1.96 -2.14 -13.96
C ILE A 329 3.17 -1.86 -13.07
N SER A 330 3.09 -2.16 -11.77
CA SER A 330 4.21 -2.08 -10.80
C SER A 330 5.46 -2.82 -11.31
N VAL A 331 5.29 -4.02 -11.87
CA VAL A 331 6.38 -4.83 -12.42
C VAL A 331 7.05 -4.11 -13.60
N PHE A 332 6.25 -3.50 -14.48
CA PHE A 332 6.78 -2.75 -15.62
C PHE A 332 7.40 -1.41 -15.22
N LEU A 333 6.96 -0.81 -14.13
CA LEU A 333 7.60 0.36 -13.52
C LEU A 333 9.00 0.01 -13.04
N VAL A 334 9.17 -1.11 -12.33
CA VAL A 334 10.51 -1.55 -11.89
C VAL A 334 11.39 -1.83 -13.10
N ALA A 335 10.87 -2.59 -14.07
CA ALA A 335 11.58 -2.84 -15.32
C ALA A 335 11.98 -1.55 -16.05
N SER A 336 11.16 -0.50 -16.00
CA SER A 336 11.46 0.79 -16.59
C SER A 336 12.61 1.51 -15.88
N VAL A 337 12.62 1.49 -14.54
CA VAL A 337 13.72 2.08 -13.74
C VAL A 337 15.03 1.34 -14.03
N LEU A 338 15.00 0.00 -14.03
CA LEU A 338 16.16 -0.82 -14.38
C LEU A 338 16.63 -0.57 -15.81
N LYS A 339 15.70 -0.40 -16.75
CA LYS A 339 16.04 -0.12 -18.14
C LYS A 339 16.74 1.22 -18.32
N ASP A 340 16.29 2.27 -17.62
CA ASP A 340 16.93 3.59 -17.65
C ASP A 340 18.38 3.54 -17.13
N LYS A 341 18.69 2.58 -16.24
CA LYS A 341 20.03 2.36 -15.69
C LYS A 341 20.79 1.20 -16.30
N SER A 342 20.23 0.54 -17.32
CA SER A 342 20.80 -0.67 -17.91
C SER A 342 22.26 -0.48 -18.30
N SER A 343 22.60 0.64 -18.94
CA SER A 343 23.99 0.95 -19.30
C SER A 343 24.90 1.06 -18.08
N VAL A 344 24.48 1.79 -17.04
CA VAL A 344 25.28 1.98 -15.81
C VAL A 344 25.49 0.64 -15.09
N LEU A 345 24.42 -0.16 -14.95
CA LEU A 345 24.47 -1.47 -14.30
C LEU A 345 25.40 -2.43 -15.05
N LEU A 346 25.34 -2.48 -16.38
CA LEU A 346 26.21 -3.34 -17.19
C LEU A 346 27.69 -2.97 -17.07
N HIS A 347 28.01 -1.67 -17.05
CA HIS A 347 29.40 -1.22 -17.07
C HIS A 347 30.03 -1.13 -15.68
N GLN A 348 29.26 -0.75 -14.67
CA GLN A 348 29.79 -0.42 -13.33
C GLN A 348 29.53 -1.51 -12.29
N ALA A 349 28.43 -2.27 -12.38
CA ALA A 349 28.16 -3.29 -11.36
C ALA A 349 29.06 -4.52 -11.56
N ARG A 350 29.74 -4.91 -10.48
CA ARG A 350 30.59 -6.10 -10.38
C ARG A 350 30.13 -7.05 -9.28
N GLY A 351 29.23 -6.62 -8.43
CA GLY A 351 28.49 -7.46 -7.47
C GLY A 351 27.11 -6.91 -7.16
N LEU A 352 26.35 -7.64 -6.35
CA LEU A 352 25.00 -7.25 -5.92
C LEU A 352 25.01 -5.94 -5.11
N ASP A 353 26.05 -5.70 -4.31
CA ASP A 353 26.21 -4.47 -3.53
C ASP A 353 26.30 -3.23 -4.43
N ASP A 354 26.98 -3.34 -5.58
CA ASP A 354 27.05 -2.26 -6.57
C ASP A 354 25.67 -2.00 -7.17
N VAL A 355 24.90 -3.06 -7.47
CA VAL A 355 23.52 -2.93 -7.97
C VAL A 355 22.69 -2.17 -6.96
N VAL A 356 22.71 -2.58 -5.69
CA VAL A 356 21.95 -1.92 -4.62
C VAL A 356 22.39 -0.47 -4.45
N LYS A 357 23.70 -0.19 -4.48
CA LYS A 357 24.25 1.17 -4.40
C LYS A 357 23.77 2.05 -5.56
N ILE A 358 23.93 1.59 -6.80
CA ILE A 358 23.47 2.32 -8.00
C ILE A 358 21.97 2.61 -7.94
N LEU A 359 21.16 1.67 -7.43
CA LEU A 359 19.72 1.87 -7.27
C LEU A 359 19.40 2.85 -6.15
N ASN A 360 20.11 2.79 -5.03
CA ASN A 360 19.91 3.70 -3.89
C ASN A 360 20.32 5.14 -4.23
N ASP A 361 21.38 5.35 -5.02
CA ASP A 361 21.85 6.68 -5.44
C ASP A 361 20.81 7.45 -6.28
N MET A 362 19.81 6.77 -6.83
CA MET A 362 18.71 7.40 -7.56
C MET A 362 17.53 7.83 -6.69
N THR A 363 17.51 7.38 -5.44
CA THR A 363 16.38 7.58 -4.53
C THR A 363 16.07 9.06 -4.37
N GLY A 364 14.80 9.43 -4.57
CA GLY A 364 14.31 10.82 -4.48
C GLY A 364 14.49 11.64 -5.75
N ASN A 365 15.21 11.13 -6.77
CA ASN A 365 15.52 11.84 -8.02
C ASN A 365 14.87 11.20 -9.26
N LEU A 366 13.96 10.25 -9.06
CA LEU A 366 13.23 9.63 -10.17
C LEU A 366 12.06 10.51 -10.61
N ASP A 367 11.90 10.66 -11.93
CA ASP A 367 10.74 11.33 -12.52
C ASP A 367 9.61 10.30 -12.75
N ALA A 368 8.50 10.45 -12.04
CA ALA A 368 7.39 9.49 -12.10
C ALA A 368 6.80 9.42 -13.50
N LYS A 369 6.61 10.54 -14.19
CA LYS A 369 6.04 10.58 -15.53
C LYS A 369 6.91 9.84 -16.55
N LYS A 370 8.23 10.04 -16.49
CA LYS A 370 9.20 9.33 -17.33
C LYS A 370 9.15 7.83 -17.06
N ALA A 371 9.13 7.42 -15.79
CA ALA A 371 9.02 6.01 -15.41
C ALA A 371 7.72 5.38 -15.92
N CYS A 372 6.58 6.07 -15.80
CA CYS A 372 5.29 5.59 -16.28
C CYS A 372 5.23 5.43 -17.81
N ILE A 373 5.75 6.43 -18.55
CA ILE A 373 5.84 6.35 -20.02
C ILE A 373 6.74 5.18 -20.45
N GLY A 374 7.86 4.98 -19.75
CA GLY A 374 8.74 3.84 -19.97
C GLY A 374 8.03 2.52 -19.70
N ALA A 375 7.35 2.37 -18.57
CA ALA A 375 6.59 1.18 -18.20
C ALA A 375 5.54 0.81 -19.25
N LEU A 376 4.76 1.78 -19.73
CA LEU A 376 3.77 1.56 -20.80
C LEU A 376 4.39 1.13 -22.13
N LYS A 377 5.57 1.66 -22.48
CA LYS A 377 6.31 1.21 -23.68
C LYS A 377 6.82 -0.21 -23.51
N LEU A 378 7.37 -0.53 -22.33
CA LEU A 378 7.88 -1.85 -22.00
C LEU A 378 6.78 -2.91 -22.00
N HIS A 379 5.63 -2.60 -21.40
CA HIS A 379 4.44 -3.45 -21.44
C HIS A 379 4.02 -3.80 -22.87
N LYS A 380 3.87 -2.79 -23.75
CA LYS A 380 3.54 -3.03 -25.17
C LYS A 380 4.58 -3.89 -25.88
N LYS A 381 5.87 -3.69 -25.59
CA LYS A 381 6.96 -4.50 -26.15
C LYS A 381 6.85 -5.94 -25.67
N TYR A 382 6.59 -6.16 -24.39
CA TYR A 382 6.41 -7.48 -23.79
C TYR A 382 5.21 -8.23 -24.36
N VAL A 383 4.04 -7.58 -24.42
CA VAL A 383 2.82 -8.14 -25.02
C VAL A 383 3.08 -8.59 -26.45
N LYS A 384 3.72 -7.75 -27.27
CA LYS A 384 4.10 -8.11 -28.65
C LYS A 384 5.05 -9.30 -28.69
N ALA A 385 6.05 -9.36 -27.82
CA ALA A 385 7.01 -10.46 -27.79
C ALA A 385 6.33 -11.79 -27.41
N LYS A 386 5.41 -11.79 -26.41
CA LYS A 386 4.64 -12.97 -26.01
C LYS A 386 3.69 -13.44 -27.12
N THR A 387 2.98 -12.55 -27.79
CA THR A 387 2.05 -12.94 -28.87
C THR A 387 2.78 -13.57 -30.07
N HIS A 388 3.97 -13.07 -30.43
CA HIS A 388 4.79 -13.67 -31.50
C HIS A 388 5.36 -15.05 -31.13
N ARG A 389 5.66 -15.28 -29.84
CA ARG A 389 6.09 -16.62 -29.37
C ARG A 389 4.94 -17.62 -29.45
N ASN A 390 3.75 -17.25 -28.98
CA ASN A 390 2.58 -18.14 -29.02
C ASN A 390 2.14 -18.50 -30.45
N SER A 391 2.30 -17.59 -31.42
CA SER A 391 2.01 -17.89 -32.82
C SER A 391 3.01 -18.84 -33.47
N LYS A 392 4.25 -18.90 -32.98
CA LYS A 392 5.31 -19.80 -33.48
C LYS A 392 5.28 -21.18 -32.85
N SER A 393 4.60 -21.36 -31.71
CA SER A 393 4.46 -22.67 -31.04
C SER A 393 3.21 -23.45 -31.49
N MET A 394 2.35 -22.83 -32.32
CA MET A 394 1.10 -23.42 -32.82
C MET A 394 1.14 -23.77 -34.32
N GLY A 395 2.22 -23.44 -35.03
CA GLY A 395 2.48 -23.84 -36.41
C GLY A 395 3.81 -24.55 -36.48
#